data_AF-L8FQN5-F1
#
_entry.id   AF-L8FQN5-F1
#
_cell.length_a   1.000
_cell.length_b   1.000
_cell.length_c   1.000
_cell.angle_alpha   90.00
_cell.angle_beta   90.00
_cell.angle_gamma   90.00
#
_symmetry.space_group_name_H-M   'P 1'
#
loop_
_entity.id
_entity.type
_entity.pdbx_description
1 polymer ?
#
loop_
_entity_poly.entity_id
_entity_poly.type
_entity_poly.pdbx_seq_one_letter_code
_entity_poly.pdbx_strand_id
1 'polypeptide(L)'
;MTPDYDLGISIFTAGPPDLLDLIRDAVTVPLLRAAEETAQRDLCDSYTGTFAAAAPLNSTLVLAQSDSKGLYIDSFISNSTIILDPWQVPLSALTQGRPFRIQLVPSLLNREDGAGRKGEVWRGILVPEKRGPGAWNDQCTANYDPLSYADKPLLEVVFWEGEGGVMEEIVREWVEVVTSMEKEFVLNSEPVQTRGYGLEGIV
;
A
#
# COMPACT_ATOMS: atom_id res chain seq x y z
N MET A 1 5.70 18.77 -14.16
CA MET A 1 5.11 17.42 -14.25
C MET A 1 5.30 16.79 -12.90
N THR A 2 4.26 16.18 -12.37
CA THR A 2 4.35 15.36 -11.16
C THR A 2 4.02 13.95 -11.59
N PRO A 3 5.04 13.17 -12.03
CA PRO A 3 4.82 11.87 -12.67
C PRO A 3 4.07 10.90 -11.77
N ASP A 4 4.24 11.05 -10.46
CA ASP A 4 3.64 10.19 -9.44
C ASP A 4 2.11 10.21 -9.44
N TYR A 5 1.49 11.26 -10.00
CA TYR A 5 0.02 11.39 -10.12
C TYR A 5 -0.47 11.48 -11.57
N ASP A 6 0.39 11.22 -12.55
CA ASP A 6 0.09 11.41 -13.98
C ASP A 6 -0.44 12.83 -14.32
N LEU A 7 0.07 13.85 -13.61
CA LEU A 7 -0.38 15.24 -13.77
C LEU A 7 0.57 16.08 -14.63
N GLY A 8 0.02 16.59 -15.74
CA GLY A 8 0.64 17.60 -16.62
C GLY A 8 -0.09 18.94 -16.53
N ILE A 9 0.63 20.02 -16.22
CA ILE A 9 0.08 21.38 -16.08
C ILE A 9 0.87 22.31 -17.00
N SER A 10 0.17 23.05 -17.86
CA SER A 10 0.75 24.12 -18.70
C SER A 10 0.10 25.45 -18.35
N ILE A 11 0.91 26.44 -17.98
CA ILE A 11 0.45 27.79 -17.61
C ILE A 11 1.06 28.78 -18.60
N PHE A 12 0.22 29.58 -19.25
CA PHE A 12 0.64 30.65 -20.14
C PHE A 12 0.22 31.99 -19.54
N THR A 13 1.14 32.94 -19.47
CA THR A 13 0.86 34.31 -19.00
C THR A 13 1.49 35.32 -19.95
N ALA A 14 0.79 36.42 -20.20
CA ALA A 14 1.29 37.59 -20.91
C ALA A 14 1.46 38.80 -19.96
N GLY A 15 1.60 38.53 -18.65
CA GLY A 15 1.62 39.54 -17.59
C GLY A 15 3.01 39.77 -16.97
N PRO A 16 3.07 40.51 -15.85
CA PRO A 16 4.31 40.75 -15.10
C PRO A 16 4.98 39.42 -14.69
N PRO A 17 6.31 39.35 -14.58
CA PRO A 17 7.04 38.12 -14.30
C PRO A 17 6.56 37.41 -13.02
N ASP A 18 6.23 38.17 -11.98
CA ASP A 18 5.78 37.64 -10.67
C ASP A 18 4.39 37.00 -10.71
N LEU A 19 3.59 37.27 -11.75
CA LEU A 19 2.25 36.72 -11.91
C LEU A 19 2.30 35.21 -12.17
N LEU A 20 3.32 34.73 -12.88
CA LEU A 20 3.47 33.30 -13.16
C LEU A 20 3.68 32.51 -11.87
N ASP A 21 4.53 32.99 -10.97
CA ASP A 21 4.81 32.31 -9.70
C ASP A 21 3.57 32.26 -8.81
N LEU A 22 2.80 33.36 -8.75
CA LEU A 22 1.55 33.41 -8.00
C LEU A 22 0.50 32.43 -8.55
N ILE A 23 0.31 32.38 -9.88
CA ILE A 23 -0.63 31.45 -10.52
C ILE A 23 -0.14 30.01 -10.34
N ARG A 24 1.16 29.77 -10.50
CA ARG A 24 1.78 28.45 -10.32
C ARG A 24 1.48 27.92 -8.93
N ASP A 25 1.74 28.68 -7.88
CA ASP A 25 1.50 28.20 -6.51
C ASP A 25 0.01 28.05 -6.21
N ALA A 26 -0.81 29.01 -6.65
CA ALA A 26 -2.26 28.98 -6.44
C ALA A 26 -2.95 27.78 -7.12
N VAL A 27 -2.42 27.31 -8.25
CA VAL A 27 -2.96 26.14 -8.97
C VAL A 27 -2.30 24.85 -8.52
N THR A 28 -0.97 24.81 -8.44
CA THR A 28 -0.24 23.55 -8.22
C THR A 28 -0.37 23.04 -6.80
N VAL A 29 -0.39 23.90 -5.78
CA VAL A 29 -0.46 23.44 -4.38
C VAL A 29 -1.79 22.76 -4.06
N PRO A 30 -2.97 23.35 -4.36
CA PRO A 30 -4.25 22.69 -4.11
C PRO A 30 -4.43 21.43 -4.94
N LEU A 31 -4.01 21.46 -6.21
CA LEU A 31 -4.14 20.32 -7.11
C LEU A 31 -3.31 19.13 -6.62
N LEU A 32 -2.05 19.36 -6.23
CA LEU A 32 -1.18 18.32 -5.69
C LEU A 32 -1.73 17.71 -4.39
N ARG A 33 -2.28 18.55 -3.51
CA ARG A 33 -2.91 18.05 -2.28
C ARG A 33 -4.15 17.21 -2.56
N ALA A 34 -5.00 17.64 -3.49
CA ALA A 34 -6.18 16.89 -3.88
C ALA A 34 -5.83 15.56 -4.58
N ALA A 35 -4.77 15.56 -5.40
CA ALA A 35 -4.25 14.37 -6.06
C ALA A 35 -3.71 13.36 -5.03
N GLU A 36 -2.90 13.82 -4.08
CA GLU A 36 -2.42 12.98 -2.97
C GLU A 36 -3.57 12.43 -2.13
N GLU A 37 -4.54 13.27 -1.76
CA GLU A 37 -5.69 12.82 -0.98
C GLU A 37 -6.51 11.75 -1.73
N THR A 38 -6.66 11.90 -3.04
CA THR A 38 -7.34 10.89 -3.88
C THR A 38 -6.53 9.61 -3.96
N ALA A 39 -5.23 9.71 -4.24
CA ALA A 39 -4.34 8.56 -4.31
C ALA A 39 -4.31 7.76 -3.00
N GLN A 40 -4.30 8.43 -1.84
CA GLN A 40 -4.33 7.77 -0.54
C GLN A 40 -5.67 7.07 -0.27
N ARG A 41 -6.80 7.66 -0.68
CA ARG A 41 -8.11 7.01 -0.59
C ARG A 41 -8.20 5.78 -1.48
N ASP A 42 -7.80 5.90 -2.74
CA ASP A 42 -7.79 4.78 -3.69
C ASP A 42 -6.89 3.64 -3.19
N LEU A 43 -5.72 3.97 -2.65
CA LEU A 43 -4.81 3.00 -2.03
C LEU A 43 -5.48 2.27 -0.85
N CYS A 44 -6.20 3.02 0.00
CA CYS A 44 -6.92 2.47 1.14
C CYS A 44 -8.02 1.52 0.66
N ASP A 45 -8.87 1.96 -0.26
CA ASP A 45 -10.08 1.24 -0.68
C ASP A 45 -9.73 -0.03 -1.48
N SER A 46 -8.76 0.05 -2.41
CA SER A 46 -8.42 -1.07 -3.28
C SER A 46 -7.53 -2.13 -2.61
N TYR A 47 -6.57 -1.72 -1.76
CA TYR A 47 -5.47 -2.61 -1.33
C TYR A 47 -5.52 -3.04 0.14
N THR A 48 -6.20 -2.30 1.01
CA THR A 48 -6.21 -2.65 2.45
C THR A 48 -7.17 -3.80 2.73
N GLY A 49 -6.85 -4.58 3.77
CA GLY A 49 -7.68 -5.70 4.20
C GLY A 49 -6.87 -6.88 4.72
N THR A 50 -7.60 -7.94 5.06
CA THR A 50 -7.02 -9.23 5.46
C THR A 50 -7.12 -10.18 4.27
N PHE A 51 -5.99 -10.78 3.93
CA PHE A 51 -5.87 -11.80 2.89
C PHE A 51 -5.53 -13.13 3.56
N ALA A 52 -6.27 -14.19 3.24
CA ALA A 52 -6.11 -15.51 3.83
C ALA A 52 -5.81 -16.55 2.75
N ALA A 53 -4.88 -17.46 3.03
CA ALA A 53 -4.65 -18.61 2.17
C ALA A 53 -5.77 -19.65 2.35
N ALA A 54 -6.14 -20.32 1.25
CA ALA A 54 -7.09 -21.42 1.33
C ALA A 54 -6.54 -22.59 2.16
N ALA A 55 -7.44 -23.32 2.82
CA ALA A 55 -7.09 -24.52 3.56
C ALA A 55 -6.33 -25.53 2.68
N PRO A 56 -5.32 -26.25 3.23
CA PRO A 56 -4.98 -26.36 4.65
C PRO A 56 -3.95 -25.32 5.16
N LEU A 57 -3.58 -24.31 4.37
CA LEU A 57 -2.55 -23.35 4.77
C LEU A 57 -3.10 -22.35 5.80
N ASN A 58 -2.53 -22.33 7.01
CA ASN A 58 -2.88 -21.33 8.02
C ASN A 58 -2.00 -20.07 7.85
N SER A 59 -2.20 -19.34 6.76
CA SER A 59 -1.42 -18.16 6.42
C SER A 59 -2.34 -16.97 6.20
N THR A 60 -2.02 -15.83 6.82
CA THR A 60 -2.77 -14.58 6.71
C THR A 60 -1.84 -13.40 6.51
N LEU A 61 -2.27 -12.42 5.73
CA LEU A 61 -1.56 -11.17 5.45
C LEU A 61 -2.53 -10.01 5.65
N VAL A 62 -2.15 -9.05 6.49
CA VAL A 62 -2.93 -7.83 6.71
C VAL A 62 -2.19 -6.66 6.09
N LEU A 63 -2.85 -5.98 5.16
CA LEU A 63 -2.35 -4.77 4.54
C LEU A 63 -3.11 -3.56 5.09
N ALA A 64 -2.35 -2.54 5.48
CA ALA A 64 -2.87 -1.31 6.02
C ALA A 64 -2.27 -0.10 5.28
N GLN A 65 -2.98 1.03 5.34
CA GLN A 65 -2.55 2.29 4.77
C GLN A 65 -2.50 3.37 5.85
N SER A 66 -1.59 4.33 5.69
CA SER A 66 -1.67 5.62 6.39
C SER A 66 -0.96 6.71 5.60
N ASP A 67 -1.40 7.96 5.73
CA ASP A 67 -0.86 9.10 4.96
C ASP A 67 0.65 9.28 5.11
N SER A 68 1.21 8.89 6.27
CA SER A 68 2.65 9.02 6.54
C SER A 68 3.48 7.80 6.15
N LYS A 69 2.84 6.66 5.84
CA LYS A 69 3.51 5.38 5.56
C LYS A 69 3.14 4.78 4.20
N GLY A 70 2.16 5.31 3.49
CA GLY A 70 1.59 4.67 2.30
C GLY A 70 0.99 3.30 2.65
N LEU A 71 1.08 2.35 1.71
CA LEU A 71 0.67 0.96 1.91
C LEU A 71 1.79 0.16 2.59
N TYR A 72 1.46 -0.58 3.64
CA TYR A 72 2.43 -1.40 4.36
C TYR A 72 1.82 -2.72 4.85
N ILE A 73 2.70 -3.68 5.13
CA ILE A 73 2.32 -4.94 5.76
C ILE A 73 2.21 -4.70 7.27
N ASP A 74 1.00 -4.81 7.80
CA ASP A 74 0.72 -4.67 9.24
C ASP A 74 0.99 -5.98 9.98
N SER A 75 0.52 -7.10 9.43
CA SER A 75 0.74 -8.44 9.98
C SER A 75 0.97 -9.44 8.86
N PHE A 76 1.87 -10.40 9.12
CA PHE A 76 2.08 -11.53 8.22
C PHE A 76 2.32 -12.81 9.02
N ILE A 77 1.38 -13.73 8.89
CA ILE A 77 1.44 -15.08 9.42
C ILE A 77 1.59 -16.04 8.23
N SER A 78 2.59 -16.91 8.27
CA SER A 78 2.72 -18.01 7.32
C SER A 78 2.73 -19.33 8.09
N ASN A 79 1.78 -20.20 7.80
CA ASN A 79 1.60 -21.50 8.45
C ASN A 79 1.70 -21.42 9.99
N SER A 80 0.86 -20.57 10.60
CA SER A 80 0.82 -20.29 12.05
C SER A 80 2.08 -19.65 12.66
N THR A 81 3.04 -19.21 11.84
CA THR A 81 4.26 -18.53 12.30
C THR A 81 4.21 -17.05 11.93
N ILE A 82 4.41 -16.15 12.89
CA ILE A 82 4.56 -14.71 12.65
C ILE A 82 5.89 -14.49 11.93
N ILE A 83 5.85 -13.90 10.74
CA ILE A 83 7.04 -13.78 9.87
C ILE A 83 7.86 -12.53 10.18
N LEU A 84 7.26 -11.46 10.69
CA LEU A 84 8.00 -10.21 10.93
C LEU A 84 8.99 -10.33 12.10
N ASP A 85 8.67 -11.10 13.16
CA ASP A 85 9.51 -11.21 14.35
C ASP A 85 10.81 -11.99 14.14
N PRO A 86 10.80 -13.20 13.53
CA PRO A 86 12.03 -13.95 13.27
C PRO A 86 12.99 -13.23 12.31
N TRP A 87 12.46 -12.37 11.45
CA TRP A 87 13.24 -11.63 10.45
C TRP A 87 13.94 -10.38 11.01
N GLN A 88 13.67 -9.99 12.26
CA GLN A 88 14.35 -8.84 12.88
C GLN A 88 15.87 -9.03 12.98
N VAL A 89 16.32 -10.25 13.32
CA VAL A 89 17.75 -10.55 13.49
C VAL A 89 18.49 -10.65 12.15
N PRO A 90 18.02 -11.44 11.15
CA PRO A 90 18.65 -11.51 9.84
C PRO A 90 18.72 -10.16 9.11
N LEU A 91 17.71 -9.30 9.30
CA LEU A 91 17.65 -7.99 8.65
C LEU A 91 18.33 -6.87 9.43
N SER A 92 18.87 -7.16 10.62
CA SER A 92 19.52 -6.16 11.48
C SER A 92 20.66 -5.40 10.80
N ALA A 93 21.41 -6.04 9.90
CA ALA A 93 22.45 -5.37 9.12
C ALA A 93 21.87 -4.34 8.12
N LEU A 94 20.73 -4.63 7.52
CA LEU A 94 20.03 -3.76 6.58
C LEU A 94 19.27 -2.63 7.30
N THR A 95 18.78 -2.91 8.53
CA THR A 95 17.97 -1.97 9.31
C THR A 95 18.76 -1.26 10.40
N GLN A 96 20.07 -1.51 10.48
CA GLN A 96 20.97 -1.01 11.54
C GLN A 96 20.47 -1.37 12.96
N GLY A 97 19.81 -2.52 13.09
CA GLY A 97 19.19 -2.99 14.33
C GLY A 97 17.99 -2.17 14.79
N ARG A 98 17.42 -1.31 13.93
CA ARG A 98 16.25 -0.49 14.27
C ARG A 98 14.96 -1.22 13.89
N PRO A 99 13.86 -0.99 14.64
CA PRO A 99 12.54 -1.42 14.20
C PRO A 99 12.21 -0.86 12.82
N PHE A 100 11.64 -1.70 11.98
CA PHE A 100 11.31 -1.40 10.59
C PHE A 100 9.92 -1.91 10.26
N ARG A 101 9.37 -1.40 9.18
CA ARG A 101 8.18 -1.90 8.50
C ARG A 101 8.54 -2.31 7.08
N ILE A 102 7.70 -3.15 6.51
CA ILE A 102 7.72 -3.43 5.07
C ILE A 102 6.69 -2.54 4.41
N GLN A 103 7.16 -1.53 3.68
CA GLN A 103 6.31 -0.63 2.91
C GLN A 103 6.26 -1.13 1.47
N LEU A 104 5.06 -1.23 0.90
CA LEU A 104 4.86 -1.66 -0.47
C LEU A 104 4.84 -0.45 -1.38
N VAL A 105 5.58 -0.51 -2.48
CA VAL A 105 5.60 0.51 -3.53
C VAL A 105 5.26 -0.10 -4.88
N PRO A 106 4.49 0.59 -5.72
CA PRO A 106 4.16 0.08 -7.05
C PRO A 106 5.41 0.08 -7.92
N SER A 107 5.67 -1.00 -8.64
CA SER A 107 6.77 -1.05 -9.61
C SER A 107 6.39 -0.51 -10.98
N LEU A 108 5.10 -0.21 -11.20
CA LEU A 108 4.49 0.11 -12.49
C LEU A 108 4.61 -1.01 -13.54
N LEU A 109 5.05 -2.20 -13.12
CA LEU A 109 5.08 -3.41 -13.94
C LEU A 109 3.78 -4.20 -13.74
N ASN A 110 3.37 -4.89 -14.80
CA ASN A 110 2.21 -5.75 -14.79
C ASN A 110 2.61 -7.17 -15.21
N ARG A 111 1.90 -8.15 -14.67
CA ARG A 111 1.97 -9.55 -15.06
C ARG A 111 0.62 -9.97 -15.63
N GLU A 112 0.64 -10.85 -16.62
CA GLU A 112 -0.56 -11.50 -17.11
C GLU A 112 -0.54 -12.95 -16.68
N ASP A 113 -1.68 -13.50 -16.24
CA ASP A 113 -1.80 -14.93 -16.03
C ASP A 113 -2.19 -15.64 -17.33
N GLY A 114 -2.17 -16.99 -17.32
CA GLY A 114 -2.55 -17.79 -18.48
C GLY A 114 -4.01 -17.65 -18.92
N ALA A 115 -4.86 -16.97 -18.13
CA ALA A 115 -6.25 -16.67 -18.43
C ALA A 115 -6.45 -15.21 -18.89
N GLY A 116 -5.38 -14.40 -18.97
CA GLY A 116 -5.42 -13.00 -19.38
C GLY A 116 -5.81 -12.02 -18.28
N ARG A 117 -5.86 -12.45 -17.00
CA ARG A 117 -5.98 -11.50 -15.88
C ARG A 117 -4.70 -10.69 -15.79
N LYS A 118 -4.83 -9.41 -15.49
CA LYS A 118 -3.71 -8.50 -15.30
C LYS A 118 -3.47 -8.31 -13.80
N GLY A 119 -2.23 -8.50 -13.38
CA GLY A 119 -1.79 -8.32 -12.00
C GLY A 119 -0.73 -7.24 -11.89
N GLU A 120 -0.85 -6.39 -10.89
CA GLU A 120 0.11 -5.34 -10.61
C GLU A 120 1.25 -5.84 -9.74
N VAL A 121 2.49 -5.55 -10.14
CA VAL A 121 3.68 -5.96 -9.40
C VAL A 121 4.09 -4.85 -8.43
N TRP A 122 4.21 -5.20 -7.16
CA TRP A 122 4.59 -4.32 -6.07
C TRP A 122 5.86 -4.83 -5.38
N ARG A 123 6.68 -3.89 -4.90
CA ARG A 123 7.97 -4.14 -4.26
C ARG A 123 7.90 -3.76 -2.79
N GLY A 124 8.24 -4.67 -1.90
CA GLY A 124 8.40 -4.35 -0.49
C GLY A 124 9.78 -3.80 -0.19
N ILE A 125 9.82 -2.62 0.43
CA ILE A 125 11.04 -2.00 0.93
C ILE A 125 11.04 -1.97 2.45
N LEU A 126 12.23 -2.14 3.04
CA LEU A 126 12.42 -2.02 4.48
C LEU A 126 12.57 -0.53 4.84
N VAL A 127 11.63 -0.01 5.62
CA VAL A 127 11.63 1.39 6.05
C VAL A 127 11.69 1.44 7.58
N PRO A 128 12.63 2.19 8.18
CA PRO A 128 12.65 2.38 9.62
C PRO A 128 11.34 2.95 10.15
N GLU A 129 10.86 2.45 11.30
CA GLU A 129 9.61 2.94 11.89
C GLU A 129 9.68 4.42 12.28
N LYS A 130 10.85 4.85 12.75
CA LYS A 130 11.13 6.25 13.06
C LYS A 130 12.08 6.82 12.01
N ARG A 131 11.62 7.88 11.34
CA ARG A 131 12.49 8.67 10.46
C ARG A 131 13.54 9.40 11.33
N GLY A 132 14.80 9.37 10.89
CA GLY A 132 15.83 10.22 11.49
C GLY A 132 15.53 11.71 11.26
N PRO A 133 16.11 12.63 12.05
CA PRO A 133 15.94 14.06 11.83
C PRO A 133 16.44 14.46 10.43
N GLY A 134 15.72 15.35 9.76
CA GLY A 134 16.05 15.91 8.44
C GLY A 134 15.33 15.23 7.26
N ALA A 135 14.91 16.04 6.28
CA ALA A 135 14.29 15.55 5.05
C ALA A 135 15.30 14.88 4.10
N TRP A 136 16.58 15.27 4.22
CA TRP A 136 17.73 14.78 3.45
C TRP A 136 18.63 13.92 4.33
N ASN A 137 18.06 12.87 4.92
CA ASN A 137 18.88 11.86 5.59
C ASN A 137 19.32 10.82 4.55
N ASP A 138 20.44 10.14 4.80
CA ASP A 138 20.99 9.09 3.90
C ASP A 138 20.11 7.82 3.85
N GLN A 139 18.81 7.93 4.18
CA GLN A 139 17.83 6.86 4.14
C GLN A 139 17.14 6.78 2.76
N CYS A 140 17.83 7.18 1.69
CA CYS A 140 17.40 6.93 0.32
C CYS A 140 17.60 5.45 0.00
N THR A 141 16.52 4.66 0.11
CA THR A 141 16.53 3.25 -0.31
C THR A 141 16.66 3.18 -1.83
N ALA A 142 17.88 3.00 -2.33
CA ALA A 142 18.16 2.83 -3.75
C ALA A 142 17.92 1.40 -4.26
N ASN A 143 17.81 0.43 -3.34
CA ASN A 143 17.57 -0.96 -3.68
C ASN A 143 16.16 -1.39 -3.24
N TYR A 144 15.28 -1.60 -4.22
CA TYR A 144 13.91 -2.07 -4.01
C TYR A 144 13.80 -3.59 -3.81
N ASP A 145 14.90 -4.31 -4.07
CA ASP A 145 15.01 -5.75 -3.89
C ASP A 145 16.22 -6.06 -2.97
N PRO A 146 16.19 -5.61 -1.70
CA PRO A 146 17.31 -5.81 -0.77
C PRO A 146 17.57 -7.28 -0.42
N LEU A 147 16.61 -8.14 -0.76
CA LEU A 147 16.58 -9.54 -0.42
C LEU A 147 16.16 -10.33 -1.66
N SER A 148 17.00 -11.25 -2.11
CA SER A 148 16.71 -12.12 -3.24
C SER A 148 17.13 -13.56 -2.95
N TYR A 149 16.47 -14.53 -3.60
CA TYR A 149 16.86 -15.94 -3.58
C TYR A 149 16.60 -16.56 -4.96
N ALA A 150 17.56 -17.29 -5.52
CA ALA A 150 17.45 -17.80 -6.90
C ALA A 150 17.03 -16.72 -7.93
N ASP A 151 17.68 -15.54 -7.85
CA ASP A 151 17.45 -14.36 -8.72
C ASP A 151 16.03 -13.79 -8.71
N LYS A 152 15.18 -14.23 -7.79
CA LYS A 152 13.88 -13.61 -7.57
C LYS A 152 13.95 -12.65 -6.35
N PRO A 153 13.14 -11.59 -6.33
CA PRO A 153 13.03 -10.66 -5.19
C PRO A 153 12.08 -11.11 -4.07
N LEU A 154 12.59 -11.25 -2.83
CA LEU A 154 11.89 -11.84 -1.67
C LEU A 154 10.62 -11.09 -1.27
N LEU A 155 10.56 -9.79 -1.57
CA LEU A 155 9.48 -8.89 -1.16
C LEU A 155 8.60 -8.46 -2.35
N GLU A 156 8.60 -9.24 -3.43
CA GLU A 156 7.65 -9.04 -4.53
C GLU A 156 6.26 -9.55 -4.16
N VAL A 157 5.26 -8.73 -4.45
CA VAL A 157 3.85 -9.04 -4.27
C VAL A 157 3.16 -8.75 -5.59
N VAL A 158 2.33 -9.68 -6.07
CA VAL A 158 1.46 -9.43 -7.23
C VAL A 158 0.03 -9.34 -6.74
N PHE A 159 -0.61 -8.21 -7.00
CA PHE A 159 -2.03 -8.01 -6.76
C PHE A 159 -2.80 -8.31 -8.04
N TRP A 160 -3.74 -9.23 -7.98
CA TRP A 160 -4.63 -9.52 -9.10
C TRP A 160 -5.95 -8.78 -8.91
N GLU A 161 -6.34 -8.06 -9.95
CA GLU A 161 -7.57 -7.27 -9.96
C GLU A 161 -8.80 -8.17 -10.03
N GLY A 162 -9.73 -7.94 -9.12
CA GLY A 162 -11.06 -8.54 -9.08
C GLY A 162 -12.12 -7.72 -9.80
N GLU A 163 -13.40 -7.98 -9.52
CA GLU A 163 -14.46 -7.13 -10.08
C GLU A 163 -14.46 -5.74 -9.43
N GLY A 164 -14.45 -4.69 -10.25
CA GLY A 164 -14.59 -3.30 -9.79
C GLY A 164 -13.31 -2.61 -9.30
N GLY A 165 -12.12 -3.11 -9.66
CA GLY A 165 -10.83 -2.46 -9.32
C GLY A 165 -10.35 -2.71 -7.90
N VAL A 166 -10.97 -3.66 -7.19
CA VAL A 166 -10.53 -4.12 -5.87
C VAL A 166 -9.59 -5.30 -6.05
N MET A 167 -8.49 -5.31 -5.30
CA MET A 167 -7.56 -6.44 -5.34
C MET A 167 -8.12 -7.60 -4.54
N GLU A 168 -8.35 -8.73 -5.22
CA GLU A 168 -8.95 -9.92 -4.62
C GLU A 168 -7.92 -10.96 -4.24
N GLU A 169 -6.82 -11.07 -5.00
CA GLU A 169 -5.83 -12.12 -4.82
C GLU A 169 -4.42 -11.53 -4.72
N ILE A 170 -3.66 -12.03 -3.75
CA ILE A 170 -2.24 -11.74 -3.59
C ILE A 170 -1.43 -13.02 -3.80
N VAL A 171 -0.45 -12.94 -4.71
CA VAL A 171 0.51 -14.03 -4.94
C VAL A 171 1.91 -13.64 -4.49
N ARG A 172 2.56 -14.55 -3.75
CA ARG A 172 3.98 -14.50 -3.39
C ARG A 172 4.69 -15.79 -3.79
N GLU A 173 5.96 -15.66 -4.20
CA GLU A 173 6.67 -16.72 -4.92
C GLU A 173 7.79 -17.41 -4.11
N TRP A 174 7.71 -17.43 -2.78
CA TRP A 174 8.85 -17.82 -1.93
C TRP A 174 8.69 -19.15 -1.18
N VAL A 175 9.60 -20.08 -1.52
CA VAL A 175 9.78 -21.48 -1.03
C VAL A 175 8.82 -22.50 -1.63
N GLU A 176 9.03 -22.95 -2.88
CA GLU A 176 8.27 -24.04 -3.57
C GLU A 176 6.72 -24.00 -3.49
N VAL A 177 6.16 -22.99 -2.84
CA VAL A 177 4.77 -22.83 -2.45
C VAL A 177 4.42 -21.41 -2.88
N VAL A 178 3.98 -21.32 -4.14
CA VAL A 178 3.19 -20.17 -4.58
C VAL A 178 2.01 -20.08 -3.62
N THR A 179 2.01 -19.08 -2.76
CA THR A 179 0.90 -18.87 -1.82
C THR A 179 -0.01 -17.81 -2.43
N SER A 180 -1.17 -18.27 -2.89
CA SER A 180 -2.29 -17.42 -3.26
C SER A 180 -3.13 -17.17 -2.00
N MET A 181 -3.49 -15.91 -1.78
CA MET A 181 -4.34 -15.47 -0.68
C MET A 181 -5.47 -14.62 -1.23
N GLU A 182 -6.69 -14.92 -0.80
CA GLU A 182 -7.89 -14.17 -1.20
C GLU A 182 -8.24 -13.15 -0.13
N LYS A 183 -8.77 -12.00 -0.53
CA LYS A 183 -9.25 -10.95 0.37
C LYS A 183 -10.49 -11.44 1.11
N GLU A 184 -10.46 -11.42 2.44
CA GLU A 184 -11.64 -11.71 3.26
C GLU A 184 -12.61 -10.53 3.19
N PHE A 185 -13.75 -10.74 2.53
CA PHE A 185 -14.86 -9.80 2.55
C PHE A 185 -15.65 -9.99 3.85
N VAL A 186 -15.46 -9.08 4.81
CA VAL A 186 -16.32 -9.00 5.98
C VAL A 186 -17.68 -8.47 5.54
N LEU A 187 -18.64 -9.38 5.30
CA LEU A 187 -20.06 -9.03 5.21
C LEU A 187 -20.49 -8.48 6.57
N ASN A 188 -20.50 -7.15 6.71
CA ASN A 188 -21.11 -6.47 7.85
C ASN A 188 -22.62 -6.78 7.84
N SER A 189 -23.01 -7.89 8.46
CA SER A 189 -24.38 -8.18 8.83
C SER A 189 -24.63 -7.71 10.26
N GLU A 190 -24.61 -6.40 10.47
CA GLU A 190 -25.25 -5.81 11.64
C GLU A 190 -26.60 -5.20 11.24
N PRO A 191 -27.71 -5.60 11.89
CA PRO A 191 -29.02 -5.06 11.59
C PRO A 191 -29.11 -3.60 12.04
N VAL A 192 -29.59 -2.75 11.15
CA VAL A 192 -30.01 -1.37 11.45
C VAL A 192 -31.02 -1.41 12.60
N GLN A 193 -30.56 -1.09 13.80
CA GLN A 193 -31.41 -0.89 14.96
C GLN A 193 -32.14 0.44 14.76
N THR A 194 -33.35 0.39 14.22
CA THR A 194 -34.27 1.53 14.15
C THR A 194 -34.54 2.02 15.57
N ARG A 195 -33.95 3.17 15.93
CA ARG A 195 -34.35 3.94 17.11
C ARG A 195 -35.80 4.39 16.93
N GLY A 196 -36.74 3.64 17.50
CA GLY A 196 -38.10 4.10 17.73
C GLY A 196 -38.08 5.26 18.71
N TYR A 197 -38.40 6.46 18.23
CA TYR A 197 -38.76 7.57 19.11
C TYR A 197 -40.16 7.28 19.68
N GLY A 198 -40.21 6.77 20.90
CA GLY A 198 -41.40 6.77 21.73
C GLY A 198 -41.67 8.20 22.21
N LEU A 199 -42.74 8.80 21.70
CA LEU A 199 -43.39 9.94 22.36
C LEU A 199 -44.35 9.35 23.39
N GLU A 200 -43.88 9.17 24.62
CA GLU A 200 -44.75 9.05 25.79
C GLU A 200 -44.64 10.32 26.63
N GLY A 201 -45.81 10.79 27.03
CA GLY A 201 -46.05 12.13 27.55
C GLY A 201 -45.48 12.39 28.94
N ILE A 202 -45.29 13.67 29.21
CA ILE A 202 -45.16 14.21 30.55
C ILE A 202 -46.17 15.37 30.67
N VAL A 203 -47.22 15.06 31.45
CA VAL A 203 -48.02 15.87 32.38
C VAL A 203 -48.34 17.32 31.99
#